data_AF-A0A7V3PYB8-F1
#
_entry.id   AF-A0A7V3PYB8-F1
#
_cell.length_a   1.000
_cell.length_b   1.000
_cell.length_c   1.000
_cell.angle_alpha   90.00
_cell.angle_beta   90.00
_cell.angle_gamma   90.00
#
_symmetry.space_group_name_H-M   'P 1'
#
loop_
_entity.id
_entity.type
_entity.pdbx_description
1 polymer ?
#
loop_
_entity_poly.entity_id
_entity_poly.type
_entity_poly.pdbx_seq_one_letter_code
_entity_poly.pdbx_strand_id
1 'polypeptide(L)' 'GKYLFLVANSASKIAIKKAVEEIYKVKVKSVNTFISLGKKKRVRYQEGKTPDVKKAVVTLKEGQKIDLGV' A
#
# COMPACT_ATOMS: atom_id res chain seq x y z
N GLY A 1 5.16 14.64 1.04
CA GLY A 1 4.08 13.97 1.79
C GLY A 1 4.31 12.48 1.89
N LYS A 2 3.63 11.78 2.81
CA LYS A 2 3.62 10.31 2.90
C LYS A 2 2.21 9.82 2.56
N TYR A 3 2.11 8.79 1.72
CA TYR A 3 0.85 8.20 1.28
C TYR A 3 0.85 6.69 1.57
N LEU A 4 -0.32 6.14 1.86
CA LEU A 4 -0.49 4.72 2.15
C LEU A 4 -1.33 4.06 1.06
N PHE A 5 -0.79 3.01 0.46
CA PHE A 5 -1.45 2.22 -0.58
C PHE A 5 -1.68 0.79 -0.09
N LEU A 6 -2.83 0.23 -0.46
CA LEU A 6 -3.05 -1.21 -0.43
C LEU A 6 -2.47 -1.80 -1.70
N VAL A 7 -1.60 -2.79 -1.57
CA VAL A 7 -0.89 -3.41 -2.69
C VAL A 7 -1.02 -4.93 -2.62
N ALA A 8 -0.80 -5.58 -3.76
CA ALA A 8 -0.77 -7.04 -3.81
C ALA A 8 0.35 -7.61 -2.91
N ASN A 9 0.08 -8.73 -2.23
CA ASN A 9 1.05 -9.35 -1.32
C ASN A 9 2.33 -9.82 -2.03
N SER A 10 2.28 -10.13 -3.33
CA SER A 10 3.44 -10.50 -4.14
C SER A 10 4.30 -9.30 -4.58
N ALA A 11 3.81 -8.06 -4.43
CA ALA A 11 4.50 -6.89 -4.96
C ALA A 11 5.81 -6.58 -4.22
N SER A 12 6.87 -6.31 -4.98
CA SER A 12 8.17 -5.85 -4.47
C SER A 12 8.22 -4.32 -4.39
N LYS A 13 9.12 -3.79 -3.56
CA LYS A 13 9.28 -2.33 -3.40
C LYS A 13 9.65 -1.62 -4.72
N ILE A 14 10.41 -2.30 -5.58
CA ILE A 14 10.84 -1.75 -6.88
C ILE A 14 9.63 -1.62 -7.81
N ALA A 15 8.78 -2.65 -7.87
CA ALA A 15 7.57 -2.62 -8.68
C ALA A 15 6.60 -1.52 -8.21
N ILE A 16 6.39 -1.41 -6.90
CA ILE A 16 5.52 -0.37 -6.30
C ILE A 16 6.06 1.02 -6.63
N LYS A 17 7.37 1.24 -6.54
CA LYS A 17 7.98 2.52 -6.90
C LYS A 17 7.69 2.89 -8.35
N LYS A 18 7.99 2.00 -9.29
CA LYS A 18 7.77 2.24 -10.73
C LYS A 18 6.29 2.53 -11.03
N ALA A 19 5.39 1.70 -10.52
CA ALA A 19 3.95 1.87 -10.75
C ALA A 19 3.42 3.21 -10.23
N VAL A 20 3.86 3.66 -9.04
CA VAL A 20 3.44 4.95 -8.50
C VAL A 20 4.02 6.12 -9.31
N GLU A 21 5.28 6.03 -9.73
CA GLU A 21 5.91 7.04 -10.58
C GLU A 21 5.24 7.14 -11.96
N GLU A 22 4.81 6.02 -12.54
CA GLU A 22 4.13 5.97 -13.84
C GLU A 22 2.69 6.49 -13.78
N ILE A 23 1.88 6.01 -12.83
CA ILE A 23 0.45 6.35 -12.74
C ILE A 23 0.26 7.80 -12.33
N TYR A 24 1.00 8.26 -11.32
CA TYR A 24 0.82 9.60 -10.73
C TYR A 24 1.83 10.62 -11.26
N LYS A 25 2.78 10.22 -12.12
CA LYS A 25 3.83 11.10 -12.69
C LYS A 25 4.63 11.87 -11.63
N VAL A 26 4.79 11.26 -10.45
CA VAL A 26 5.56 11.81 -9.31
C VAL A 26 6.92 11.13 -9.20
N LYS A 27 7.80 11.69 -8.36
CA LYS A 27 9.10 11.14 -7.97
C LYS A 27 9.05 10.66 -6.53
N VAL A 28 9.33 9.38 -6.35
CA VAL A 28 9.30 8.72 -5.06
C VAL A 28 10.69 8.76 -4.42
N LYS A 29 10.75 9.21 -3.15
CA LYS A 29 11.98 9.22 -2.34
C LYS A 29 12.24 7.85 -1.73
N SER A 30 11.24 7.25 -1.08
CA SER A 30 11.36 5.95 -0.43
C SER A 30 10.03 5.20 -0.37
N VAL A 31 10.11 3.86 -0.29
CA VAL A 31 8.96 2.97 -0.16
C VAL A 31 9.20 2.01 1.00
N ASN A 32 8.27 2.01 1.96
CA ASN A 32 8.25 1.10 3.09
C ASN A 32 7.03 0.20 2.96
N THR A 33 7.21 -1.10 3.10
CA THR A 33 6.12 -2.07 2.96
C THR A 33 6.05 -2.95 4.19
N PHE A 34 4.84 -3.27 4.63
CA PHE A 34 4.60 -4.25 5.68
C PHE A 34 3.31 -5.01 5.39
N ILE A 35 3.21 -6.22 5.93
CA ILE A 35 2.00 -7.03 5.81
C ILE A 35 1.20 -6.87 7.10
N SER A 36 -0.04 -6.43 6.97
CA SER A 36 -1.00 -6.42 8.07
C SER A 36 -1.71 -7.77 8.08
N LEU A 37 -1.45 -8.57 9.10
CA LEU A 37 -2.15 -9.83 9.30
C LEU A 37 -3.64 -9.56 9.53
N GLY A 38 -4.47 -10.30 8.81
CA GLY A 38 -5.90 -10.32 8.98
C GLY A 38 -6.29 -10.87 10.35
N LYS A 39 -7.34 -10.30 10.92
CA LYS A 39 -7.85 -10.71 12.22
C LYS A 39 -8.63 -12.02 12.06
N LYS A 40 -8.45 -12.94 13.01
CA LYS A 40 -9.34 -14.07 13.17
C LYS A 40 -10.73 -13.53 13.55
N LYS A 41 -11.76 -13.98 12.84
CA LYS A 41 -13.15 -13.59 13.08
C LYS A 41 -14.01 -14.84 13.05
N ARG A 42 -15.08 -14.85 13.85
CA ARG A 42 -16.06 -15.94 13.86
C ARG A 42 -17.38 -15.42 13.34
N VAL A 43 -18.00 -16.16 12.43
CA VAL A 43 -19.37 -15.91 11.97
C VAL A 43 -20.23 -17.08 12.45
N ARG A 44 -21.10 -16.81 13.43
CA ARG A 44 -21.92 -17.80 14.13
C ARG A 44 -21.06 -18.95 14.71
N TYR A 45 -21.03 -20.10 14.05
CA TYR A 45 -20.26 -21.30 14.46
C TYR A 45 -18.97 -21.51 13.67
N GLN A 46 -18.73 -20.80 12.56
CA GLN A 46 -17.53 -20.98 11.74
C GLN A 46 -16.44 -19.96 12.10
N GLU A 47 -15.24 -20.45 12.38
CA GLU A 47 -14.05 -19.64 12.49
C GLU A 47 -13.50 -19.33 11.08
N GLY A 48 -13.18 -18.06 10.85
CA GLY A 48 -12.56 -17.57 9.64
C GLY A 48 -11.50 -16.52 9.94
N LYS A 49 -10.86 -16.01 8.88
CA LYS A 49 -9.85 -14.96 8.97
C LYS A 49 -10.08 -13.97 7.85
N THR A 50 -9.99 -12.67 8.13
CA THR A 50 -9.93 -11.67 7.05
C THR A 50 -8.63 -11.84 6.26
N PRO A 51 -8.61 -11.48 4.96
CA PRO A 51 -7.40 -11.59 4.16
C PRO A 51 -6.26 -10.71 4.69
N ASP A 52 -5.03 -11.18 4.53
CA ASP A 52 -3.83 -10.41 4.84
C ASP A 52 -3.60 -9.36 3.76
N VAL A 53 -3.33 -8.12 4.16
CA VAL A 53 -3.12 -7.01 3.23
C VAL A 53 -1.71 -6.46 3.35
N LYS A 54 -1.01 -6.33 2.23
CA LYS A 54 0.26 -5.60 2.17
C LYS A 54 -0.03 -4.11 2.05
N LYS A 55 0.53 -3.34 2.97
CA LYS A 55 0.45 -1.88 3.01
C LYS A 55 1.80 -1.32 2.55
N ALA A 56 1.76 -0.34 1.66
CA ALA A 56 2.93 0.38 1.18
C ALA A 56 2.83 1.86 1.58
N VAL A 57 3.74 2.30 2.43
CA VAL A 57 3.95 3.71 2.76
C VAL A 57 4.96 4.28 1.78
N VAL A 58 4.50 5.20 0.94
CA VAL A 58 5.31 5.83 -0.11
C VAL A 58 5.59 7.27 0.30
N THR A 59 6.87 7.61 0.35
CA THR A 59 7.33 8.97 0.63
C THR A 59 7.71 9.65 -0.68
N LEU A 60 7.06 10.77 -0.98
CA LEU A 60 7.36 11.57 -2.18
C LEU A 60 8.51 12.55 -1.92
N LYS A 61 9.13 13.02 -3.00
CA LYS A 61 10.03 14.18 -2.93
C LYS A 61 9.27 15.44 -2.51
N GLU A 62 10.03 16.42 -2.00
CA GLU A 62 9.50 17.69 -1.52
C GLU A 62 8.78 18.44 -2.66
N GLY A 63 7.71 19.16 -2.33
CA GLY A 63 6.87 19.89 -3.28
C GLY A 63 5.88 19.04 -4.09
N GLN A 64 6.00 17.70 -4.08
CA GLN A 64 5.08 16.84 -4.82
C GLN A 64 3.92 16.34 -3.96
N LYS A 65 2.72 16.41 -4.52
CA LYS A 65 1.48 15.92 -3.95
C LYS A 65 0.81 14.98 -4.95
N ILE A 66 0.23 13.91 -4.44
CA ILE A 66 -0.69 13.08 -5.22
C ILE A 66 -2.06 13.72 -5.03
N ASP A 67 -2.65 14.12 -6.15
CA ASP A 67 -4.04 14.55 -6.16
C ASP A 67 -4.92 13.30 -6.16
N LEU A 68 -5.54 13.04 -5.02
CA LEU A 68 -6.52 11.98 -4.86
C LEU A 68 -7.84 12.63 -5.25
N GLY A 69 -8.22 12.54 -6.53
CA GLY A 69 -9.54 12.98 -6.98
C GLY A 69 -10.61 12.20 -6.22
N VAL A 70 -11.09 12.79 -5.12
CA VAL A 70 -12.26 12.35 -4.36
C VAL A 70 -13.44 13.20 -4.79
#